data_AF-A0A838EF16-F1
#
_entry.id   AF-A0A838EF16-F1
#
_cell.length_a   1.000
_cell.length_b   1.000
_cell.length_c   1.000
_cell.angle_alpha   90.00
_cell.angle_beta   90.00
_cell.angle_gamma   90.00
#
_symmetry.space_group_name_H-M   'P 1'
#
loop_
_entity.id
_entity.type
_entity.pdbx_description
1 polymer ?
#
loop_
_entity_poly.entity_id
_entity_poly.type
_entity_poly.pdbx_seq_one_letter_code
_entity_poly.pdbx_strand_id
1 'polypeptide(L)'
;MYEGDAIQKDTFRYFFPSHSLHRNIHDRYGNQVRINYQRYFPNGANIVRDVAISSIEYDDPGCHNTTFNGATAQCPTWNPKVRLVFDSSTKVTTLSNTTGGCQNWSSTATYRCDDPVDNSGSGGLPISGAINIYVLNDIHVLVNGNPLLTYLFSYEQVPPYNITDPVSGLQESAAGYLDLTQIREQGTNNTTLNAPVVTISYQTGTQHYEDLQQRPKPTTNCGFGWARRDGTGCFLWSQSYNSRYIQTYDNGRGWHETISWGEARSNVHGVDTGAVNDVFNCDGHELSSNLCGEADDEAWGRIVVGQRTAVTNGVTSTWTYHYYLRTNWPAPPCANCLQGDTWAHQNDGDFADYYNATITGFDSAQVINPDNTIDIAVLASSDGWG
;
A
#
# COMPACT_ATOMS: atom_id res chain seq x y z
N MET A 1 -2.77 17.59 8.38
CA MET A 1 -1.69 16.60 8.53
C MET A 1 -1.94 15.62 7.40
N TYR A 2 -1.24 15.79 6.28
CA TYR A 2 -1.52 15.12 5.00
C TYR A 2 -0.46 14.05 4.79
N GLU A 3 -0.86 12.78 4.84
CA GLU A 3 -0.10 11.63 4.34
C GLU A 3 -1.13 10.62 3.85
N GLY A 4 -1.09 10.33 2.54
CA GLY A 4 -2.05 9.43 1.91
C GLY A 4 -2.06 9.55 0.39
N ASP A 5 -0.91 9.74 -0.25
CA ASP A 5 -0.80 9.59 -1.71
C ASP A 5 -0.52 8.11 -2.02
N ALA A 6 -1.59 7.36 -2.29
CA ALA A 6 -1.51 6.02 -2.86
C ALA A 6 -1.49 6.12 -4.40
N ILE A 7 -0.54 5.41 -5.01
CA ILE A 7 -0.20 5.46 -6.42
C ILE A 7 -1.33 4.85 -7.28
N GLN A 8 -1.86 5.66 -8.18
CA GLN A 8 -2.98 5.39 -9.09
C GLN A 8 -2.56 4.52 -10.29
N LYS A 9 -3.38 3.52 -10.66
CA LYS A 9 -3.35 2.84 -11.97
C LYS A 9 -4.35 3.56 -12.89
N ASP A 10 -3.91 4.60 -13.57
CA ASP A 10 -4.67 5.17 -14.69
C ASP A 10 -4.10 4.68 -16.01
N THR A 11 -4.93 4.00 -16.79
CA THR A 11 -4.70 3.74 -18.20
C THR A 11 -5.17 4.96 -19.01
N PHE A 12 -4.59 6.13 -18.74
CA PHE A 12 -4.62 7.28 -19.64
C PHE A 12 -3.20 7.56 -20.12
N ARG A 13 -3.00 7.55 -21.44
CA ARG A 13 -1.74 7.91 -22.09
C ARG A 13 -1.45 9.41 -21.88
N TYR A 14 -0.89 9.74 -20.73
CA TYR A 14 -0.04 10.91 -20.55
C TYR A 14 1.33 10.41 -20.11
N PHE A 15 2.26 10.36 -21.06
CA PHE A 15 3.67 10.15 -20.78
C PHE A 15 4.19 11.43 -20.09
N PHE A 16 4.06 11.51 -18.77
CA PHE A 16 4.70 12.57 -18.01
C PHE A 16 6.19 12.23 -17.81
N PRO A 17 7.12 13.19 -17.96
CA PRO A 17 8.44 13.07 -17.36
C PRO A 17 8.31 13.44 -15.85
N SER A 18 7.53 12.70 -15.05
CA SER A 18 6.90 13.32 -13.85
C SER A 18 7.73 13.43 -12.57
N HIS A 19 8.94 12.89 -12.46
CA HIS A 19 9.68 12.98 -11.19
C HIS A 19 11.05 13.64 -11.36
N SER A 20 11.15 14.91 -10.99
CA SER A 20 12.43 15.59 -10.79
C SER A 20 13.04 15.11 -9.47
N LEU A 21 13.92 14.12 -9.57
CA LEU A 21 14.64 13.61 -8.40
C LEU A 21 15.68 14.64 -7.94
N HIS A 22 15.63 14.97 -6.65
CA HIS A 22 16.61 15.86 -6.03
C HIS A 22 18.00 15.21 -6.10
N ARG A 23 18.88 15.79 -6.91
CA ARG A 23 20.26 15.30 -7.07
C ARG A 23 21.24 16.01 -6.13
N ASN A 24 20.95 17.26 -5.79
CA ASN A 24 21.81 18.10 -4.96
C ASN A 24 20.95 18.99 -4.06
N ILE A 25 21.31 19.08 -2.79
CA ILE A 25 20.69 19.97 -1.82
C ILE A 25 21.79 20.88 -1.27
N HIS A 26 21.47 22.16 -1.13
CA HIS A 26 22.39 23.18 -0.61
C HIS A 26 21.79 23.86 0.60
N ASP A 27 22.62 24.11 1.62
CA ASP A 27 22.22 25.00 2.71
C ASP A 27 22.66 26.45 2.43
N ARG A 28 22.27 27.35 3.34
CA ARG A 28 22.62 28.79 3.26
C ARG A 28 24.12 29.09 3.38
N TYR A 29 24.93 28.12 3.79
CA TYR A 29 26.37 28.23 3.94
C TYR A 29 27.14 27.59 2.77
N GLY A 30 26.42 27.06 1.78
CA GLY A 30 27.00 26.43 0.60
C GLY A 30 27.46 25.00 0.84
N ASN A 31 27.11 24.38 1.98
CA ASN A 31 27.28 22.96 2.20
C ASN A 31 26.40 22.18 1.22
N GLN A 32 26.87 21.02 0.77
CA GLN A 32 26.16 20.21 -0.22
C GLN A 32 25.82 18.82 0.32
N VAL A 33 24.65 18.32 -0.09
CA VAL A 33 24.26 16.91 0.04
C VAL A 33 24.00 16.39 -1.37
N ARG A 34 24.72 15.33 -1.76
CA ARG A 34 24.53 14.68 -3.06
C ARG A 34 23.76 13.38 -2.88
N ILE A 35 22.71 13.23 -3.69
CA ILE A 35 21.88 12.02 -3.72
C ILE A 35 22.12 11.33 -5.06
N ASN A 36 22.59 10.09 -4.97
CA ASN A 36 22.84 9.22 -6.10
C ASN A 36 21.73 8.18 -6.20
N TYR A 37 21.44 7.77 -7.43
CA TYR A 37 20.37 6.84 -7.73
C TYR A 37 20.88 5.72 -8.62
N GLN A 38 20.41 4.51 -8.36
CA GLN A 38 20.49 3.39 -9.30
C GLN A 38 19.18 3.28 -10.08
N ARG A 39 19.26 2.75 -11.29
CA ARG A 39 18.12 2.68 -12.22
C ARG A 39 18.04 1.30 -12.82
N TYR A 40 16.82 0.79 -12.93
CA TYR A 40 16.55 -0.46 -13.60
C TYR A 40 15.98 -0.18 -15.01
N PHE A 41 16.63 -0.78 -16.01
CA PHE A 41 16.20 -0.78 -17.39
C PHE A 41 15.84 -2.22 -17.78
N PRO A 42 14.58 -2.52 -18.11
CA PRO A 42 14.21 -3.82 -18.65
C PRO A 42 15.01 -4.11 -19.93
N ASN A 43 15.39 -5.36 -20.16
CA ASN A 43 16.26 -5.76 -21.28
C ASN A 43 15.81 -5.13 -22.63
N GLY A 44 16.62 -4.22 -23.17
CA GLY A 44 16.39 -3.57 -24.46
C GLY A 44 15.45 -2.35 -24.43
N ALA A 45 14.91 -1.98 -23.27
CA ALA A 45 14.07 -0.79 -23.13
C ALA A 45 14.92 0.46 -22.80
N ASN A 46 14.68 1.55 -23.54
CA ASN A 46 15.21 2.88 -23.22
C ASN A 46 14.38 3.62 -22.15
N ILE A 47 13.49 2.90 -21.47
CA ILE A 47 12.57 3.44 -20.48
C ILE A 47 12.98 2.90 -19.12
N VAL A 48 13.22 3.83 -18.19
CA VAL A 48 13.48 3.50 -16.79
C VAL A 48 12.19 2.91 -16.21
N ARG A 49 12.26 1.68 -15.70
CA ARG A 49 11.12 1.04 -15.02
C ARG A 49 11.10 1.39 -13.54
N ASP A 50 12.27 1.50 -12.91
CA ASP A 50 12.38 1.81 -11.49
C ASP A 50 13.68 2.59 -11.18
N VAL A 51 13.65 3.40 -10.12
CA VAL A 51 14.77 4.19 -9.61
C VAL A 51 14.79 4.12 -8.08
N ALA A 52 15.91 3.69 -7.52
CA ALA A 52 16.14 3.67 -6.08
C ALA A 52 17.35 4.53 -5.70
N ILE A 53 17.36 5.09 -4.50
CA ILE A 53 18.54 5.77 -3.94
C ILE A 53 19.66 4.72 -3.82
N SER A 54 20.87 5.07 -4.25
CA SER A 54 22.06 4.21 -4.11
C SER A 54 23.04 4.76 -3.07
N SER A 55 23.19 6.07 -2.98
CA SER A 55 23.92 6.70 -1.88
C SER A 55 23.47 8.12 -1.58
N ILE A 56 23.67 8.53 -0.34
CA ILE A 56 23.61 9.93 0.10
C ILE A 56 24.97 10.28 0.65
N GLU A 57 25.56 11.37 0.15
CA GLU A 57 26.91 11.80 0.49
C GLU A 57 26.86 13.26 0.95
N TYR A 58 27.55 13.58 2.04
CA TYR A 58 27.57 14.93 2.59
C TYR A 58 28.82 15.19 3.45
N ASP A 59 28.90 16.42 3.94
CA ASP A 59 29.99 16.89 4.81
C ASP A 59 31.36 16.83 4.12
N ASP A 60 31.47 17.43 2.92
CA ASP A 60 32.78 17.64 2.28
C ASP A 60 33.39 18.98 2.78
N PRO A 61 34.49 18.97 3.54
CA PRO A 61 35.10 20.17 4.10
C PRO A 61 35.70 21.12 3.05
N GLY A 62 35.94 20.63 1.84
CA GLY A 62 36.44 21.43 0.72
C GLY A 62 35.32 22.06 -0.11
N CYS A 63 34.05 21.79 0.22
CA CYS A 63 32.90 22.09 -0.61
C CYS A 63 31.92 23.05 0.08
N HIS A 64 32.26 24.34 0.03
CA HIS A 64 31.41 25.43 0.46
C HIS A 64 31.23 26.40 -0.71
N ASN A 65 30.12 26.26 -1.45
CA ASN A 65 29.85 27.16 -2.58
C ASN A 65 28.50 27.86 -2.40
N THR A 66 28.57 29.17 -2.14
CA THR A 66 27.40 30.06 -2.02
C THR A 66 27.11 30.83 -3.32
N THR A 67 27.95 30.66 -4.35
CA THR A 67 27.80 31.33 -5.66
C THR A 67 27.12 30.39 -6.65
N PHE A 68 25.93 30.77 -7.11
CA PHE A 68 25.14 30.01 -8.07
C PHE A 68 25.35 30.56 -9.47
N ASN A 69 25.82 29.74 -10.40
CA ASN A 69 25.85 30.08 -11.83
C ASN A 69 24.73 29.27 -12.50
N GLY A 70 23.50 29.82 -12.49
CA GLY A 70 22.29 29.08 -12.85
C GLY A 70 21.74 28.21 -11.71
N ALA A 71 21.12 27.07 -12.04
CA ALA A 71 20.35 26.24 -11.09
C ALA A 71 21.18 25.24 -10.26
N THR A 72 22.51 25.21 -10.40
CA THR A 72 23.35 24.21 -9.71
C THR A 72 24.66 24.82 -9.21
N ALA A 73 24.85 24.85 -7.90
CA ALA A 73 26.16 25.08 -7.30
C ALA A 73 26.88 23.72 -7.19
N GLN A 74 27.91 23.44 -7.99
CA GLN A 74 28.70 22.22 -7.83
C GLN A 74 30.14 22.57 -7.45
N CYS A 75 30.65 21.89 -6.42
CA CYS A 75 32.06 21.98 -6.08
C CYS A 75 32.91 21.23 -7.11
N PRO A 76 34.09 21.77 -7.48
CA PRO A 76 34.98 21.15 -8.46
C PRO A 76 35.56 19.82 -7.98
N THR A 77 35.68 19.63 -6.68
CA THR A 77 36.07 18.38 -6.02
C THR A 77 34.96 17.90 -5.08
N TRP A 78 34.90 16.59 -4.86
CA TRP A 78 33.94 15.98 -3.94
C TRP A 78 34.62 14.91 -3.09
N ASN A 79 34.73 15.18 -1.79
CA ASN A 79 35.38 14.33 -0.79
C ASN A 79 34.53 14.26 0.50
N PRO A 80 33.35 13.61 0.44
CA PRO A 80 32.41 13.59 1.54
C PRO A 80 32.98 12.84 2.74
N LYS A 81 32.75 13.37 3.96
CA LYS A 81 33.14 12.71 5.21
C LYS A 81 32.11 11.70 5.65
N VAL A 82 30.85 11.86 5.24
CA VAL A 82 29.79 10.89 5.52
C VAL A 82 29.17 10.39 4.22
N ARG A 83 28.98 9.07 4.16
CA ARG A 83 28.31 8.39 3.06
C ARG A 83 27.36 7.34 3.61
N LEU A 84 26.10 7.44 3.21
CA LEU A 84 25.08 6.42 3.40
C LEU A 84 24.99 5.62 2.10
N VAL A 85 25.18 4.30 2.15
CA VAL A 85 25.03 3.42 0.99
C VAL A 85 23.77 2.59 1.19
N PHE A 86 22.89 2.62 0.20
CA PHE A 86 21.63 1.88 0.20
C PHE A 86 21.82 0.66 -0.71
N ASP A 87 21.97 -0.52 -0.12
CA ASP A 87 22.05 -1.77 -0.90
C ASP A 87 20.64 -2.22 -1.24
N SER A 88 20.13 -1.71 -2.35
CA SER A 88 18.87 -2.21 -2.93
C SER A 88 19.16 -3.12 -4.11
N SER A 89 18.45 -4.24 -4.16
CA SER A 89 18.52 -5.20 -5.27
C SER A 89 17.13 -5.71 -5.64
N THR A 90 17.03 -6.55 -6.66
CA THR A 90 15.77 -7.20 -7.07
C THR A 90 15.45 -8.44 -6.22
N LYS A 91 16.25 -8.73 -5.19
CA LYS A 91 16.11 -9.91 -4.33
C LYS A 91 16.23 -9.52 -2.85
N VAL A 92 15.33 -10.06 -2.05
CA VAL A 92 15.44 -10.02 -0.59
C VAL A 92 16.61 -10.91 -0.14
N THR A 93 17.55 -10.36 0.62
CA THR A 93 18.69 -11.11 1.17
C THR A 93 18.32 -11.86 2.45
N THR A 94 17.41 -11.33 3.25
CA THR A 94 17.00 -11.90 4.54
C THR A 94 15.48 -12.10 4.59
N LEU A 95 15.05 -13.34 4.34
CA LEU A 95 13.64 -13.74 4.48
C LEU A 95 13.37 -14.24 5.91
N SER A 96 12.35 -13.69 6.57
CA SER A 96 11.88 -14.15 7.88
C SER A 96 10.93 -15.34 7.77
N ASN A 97 10.21 -15.49 6.67
CA ASN A 97 9.38 -16.66 6.40
C ASN A 97 10.16 -17.73 5.63
N THR A 98 10.03 -19.01 6.03
CA THR A 98 10.75 -20.15 5.41
C THR A 98 9.87 -20.99 4.48
N THR A 99 8.56 -20.76 4.50
CA THR A 99 7.55 -21.52 3.73
C THR A 99 6.94 -20.71 2.59
N GLY A 100 7.31 -19.44 2.43
CA GLY A 100 6.67 -18.51 1.50
C GLY A 100 6.97 -18.71 0.01
N GLY A 101 7.77 -19.71 -0.40
CA GLY A 101 8.02 -20.01 -1.82
C GLY A 101 9.00 -19.09 -2.54
N CYS A 102 9.40 -17.96 -1.94
CA CYS A 102 10.34 -17.00 -2.55
C CYS A 102 11.82 -17.39 -2.46
N GLN A 103 12.19 -18.39 -1.65
CA GLN A 103 13.59 -18.79 -1.45
C GLN A 103 14.25 -19.28 -2.75
N ASN A 104 13.46 -19.91 -3.64
CA ASN A 104 13.90 -20.48 -4.91
C ASN A 104 13.39 -19.69 -6.12
N TRP A 105 12.94 -18.44 -5.93
CA TRP A 105 12.44 -17.61 -7.03
C TRP A 105 13.52 -17.41 -8.11
N SER A 106 13.21 -17.80 -9.34
CA SER A 106 14.17 -17.87 -10.45
C SER A 106 14.13 -16.66 -11.39
N SER A 107 13.12 -15.80 -11.29
CA SER A 107 12.90 -14.64 -12.18
C SER A 107 13.63 -13.36 -11.74
N THR A 108 14.65 -13.49 -10.88
CA THR A 108 15.29 -12.38 -10.14
C THR A 108 15.96 -11.32 -11.01
N ALA A 109 16.23 -11.60 -12.29
CA ALA A 109 16.79 -10.62 -13.21
C ALA A 109 15.76 -9.62 -13.78
N THR A 110 14.46 -9.96 -13.70
CA THR A 110 13.38 -9.20 -14.35
C THR A 110 12.26 -8.80 -13.39
N TYR A 111 12.06 -9.54 -12.31
CA TYR A 111 10.99 -9.33 -11.34
C TYR A 111 11.44 -9.73 -9.92
N ARG A 112 10.96 -8.97 -8.93
CA ARG A 112 10.98 -9.36 -7.51
C ARG A 112 10.02 -10.54 -7.31
N CYS A 113 10.15 -11.28 -6.20
CA CYS A 113 9.34 -12.49 -6.02
C CYS A 113 7.84 -12.20 -5.93
N ASP A 114 7.42 -11.08 -5.35
CA ASP A 114 6.02 -10.69 -5.17
C ASP A 114 5.45 -9.87 -6.33
N ASP A 115 6.28 -9.48 -7.30
CA ASP A 115 5.79 -8.74 -8.46
C ASP A 115 4.73 -9.57 -9.21
N PRO A 116 3.65 -8.95 -9.72
CA PRO A 116 2.69 -9.65 -10.55
C PRO A 116 3.40 -10.07 -11.84
N VAL A 117 3.63 -11.39 -12.00
CA VAL A 117 4.14 -11.98 -13.23
C VAL A 117 3.07 -12.82 -13.90
N ASP A 118 2.92 -12.71 -15.21
CA ASP A 118 2.03 -13.58 -15.97
C ASP A 118 2.60 -15.00 -16.01
N ASN A 119 2.07 -15.87 -15.16
CA ASN A 119 2.41 -17.28 -15.12
C ASN A 119 1.47 -18.14 -15.99
N SER A 120 0.53 -17.54 -16.71
CA SER A 120 -0.50 -18.27 -17.49
C SER A 120 0.00 -18.83 -18.83
N GLY A 121 1.18 -18.38 -19.29
CA GLY A 121 1.82 -18.94 -20.48
C GLY A 121 1.25 -18.46 -21.82
N SER A 122 0.60 -17.29 -21.85
CA SER A 122 -0.07 -16.59 -22.98
C SER A 122 -1.58 -16.83 -23.08
N GLY A 123 -2.35 -15.83 -22.64
CA GLY A 123 -3.82 -15.82 -22.68
C GLY A 123 -4.47 -15.01 -21.55
N GLY A 124 -3.69 -14.68 -20.51
CA GLY A 124 -4.12 -13.82 -19.41
C GLY A 124 -3.97 -12.32 -19.67
N LEU A 125 -4.41 -11.52 -18.69
CA LEU A 125 -4.20 -10.08 -18.68
C LEU A 125 -2.70 -9.74 -18.56
N PRO A 126 -2.20 -8.73 -19.30
CA PRO A 126 -0.80 -8.36 -19.25
C PRO A 126 -0.42 -7.77 -17.88
N ILE A 127 0.85 -7.95 -17.49
CA ILE A 127 1.41 -7.30 -16.30
C ILE A 127 1.44 -5.78 -16.45
N SER A 128 1.44 -5.06 -15.32
CA SER A 128 1.62 -3.61 -15.30
C SER A 128 2.94 -3.20 -15.96
N GLY A 129 2.92 -2.15 -16.78
CA GLY A 129 4.13 -1.60 -17.41
C GLY A 129 5.07 -0.90 -16.42
N ALA A 130 4.54 -0.45 -15.28
CA ALA A 130 5.29 0.14 -14.18
C ALA A 130 5.16 -0.75 -12.94
N ILE A 131 6.30 -1.18 -12.40
CA ILE A 131 6.43 -1.99 -11.18
C ILE A 131 7.68 -1.54 -10.43
N ASN A 132 7.62 -1.52 -9.10
CA ASN A 132 8.76 -1.25 -8.24
C ASN A 132 9.51 -2.56 -8.00
N ILE A 133 10.71 -2.67 -8.55
CA ILE A 133 11.48 -3.93 -8.58
C ILE A 133 12.56 -3.97 -7.50
N TYR A 134 13.02 -2.81 -7.02
CA TYR A 134 14.03 -2.75 -5.97
C TYR A 134 13.42 -3.04 -4.58
N VAL A 135 14.19 -3.74 -3.76
CA VAL A 135 14.00 -3.86 -2.31
C VAL A 135 15.29 -3.47 -1.62
N LEU A 136 15.19 -2.68 -0.56
CA LEU A 136 16.32 -2.25 0.27
C LEU A 136 16.69 -3.36 1.24
N ASN A 137 17.88 -3.92 1.14
CA ASN A 137 18.34 -5.01 2.00
C ASN A 137 19.11 -4.49 3.21
N ASP A 138 19.93 -3.47 3.00
CA ASP A 138 20.72 -2.85 4.05
C ASP A 138 21.08 -1.40 3.75
N ILE A 139 21.43 -0.68 4.82
CA ILE A 139 22.04 0.65 4.74
C ILE A 139 23.38 0.60 5.48
N HIS A 140 24.46 0.89 4.77
CA HIS A 140 25.77 1.10 5.38
C HIS A 140 26.00 2.58 5.67
N VAL A 141 26.37 2.89 6.90
CA VAL A 141 26.82 4.23 7.31
C VAL A 141 28.33 4.23 7.32
N LEU A 142 28.95 5.03 6.45
CA LEU A 142 30.39 5.20 6.39
C LEU A 142 30.78 6.60 6.85
N VAL A 143 31.79 6.67 7.71
CA VAL A 143 32.42 7.91 8.16
C VAL A 143 33.90 7.86 7.83
N ASN A 144 34.40 8.89 7.13
CA ASN A 144 35.76 8.93 6.59
C ASN A 144 36.12 7.69 5.76
N GLY A 145 35.15 7.14 5.02
CA GLY A 145 35.31 5.92 4.22
C GLY A 145 35.32 4.61 5.02
N ASN A 146 35.13 4.65 6.35
CA ASN A 146 35.10 3.47 7.21
C ASN A 146 33.67 3.16 7.65
N PRO A 147 33.23 1.88 7.66
CA PRO A 147 31.92 1.51 8.20
C PRO A 147 31.81 1.88 9.69
N LEU A 148 30.74 2.57 10.04
CA LEU A 148 30.37 2.87 11.43
C LEU A 148 29.34 1.86 11.94
N LEU A 149 28.27 1.67 11.17
CA LEU A 149 27.18 0.75 11.47
C LEU A 149 26.44 0.38 10.18
N THR A 150 25.71 -0.73 10.24
CA THR A 150 24.85 -1.21 9.17
C THR A 150 23.43 -1.44 9.71
N TYR A 151 22.42 -0.95 9.01
CA TYR A 151 21.03 -1.36 9.23
C TYR A 151 20.72 -2.52 8.31
N LEU A 152 20.21 -3.62 8.87
CA LEU A 152 19.77 -4.79 8.10
C LEU A 152 18.26 -4.90 8.14
N PHE A 153 17.66 -5.09 6.98
CA PHE A 153 16.22 -5.22 6.79
C PHE A 153 15.87 -6.69 6.53
N SER A 154 14.87 -7.20 7.25
CA SER A 154 14.34 -8.55 7.02
C SER A 154 12.90 -8.47 6.58
N TYR A 155 12.51 -9.34 5.66
CA TYR A 155 11.19 -9.30 5.05
C TYR A 155 10.52 -10.66 5.10
N GLU A 156 9.19 -10.68 5.13
CA GLU A 156 8.43 -11.83 4.67
C GLU A 156 7.87 -11.57 3.27
N GLN A 157 7.83 -12.60 2.44
CA GLN A 157 7.42 -12.47 1.05
C GLN A 157 6.76 -13.75 0.54
N VAL A 158 5.79 -13.61 -0.36
CA VAL A 158 5.19 -14.72 -1.12
C VAL A 158 5.16 -14.41 -2.61
N PRO A 159 5.21 -15.44 -3.49
CA PRO A 159 5.11 -15.23 -4.92
C PRO A 159 3.69 -14.81 -5.33
N PRO A 160 3.53 -14.21 -6.53
CA PRO A 160 2.22 -14.01 -7.12
C PRO A 160 1.58 -15.36 -7.46
N TYR A 161 0.28 -15.32 -7.67
CA TYR A 161 -0.48 -16.47 -8.16
C TYR A 161 -1.53 -16.02 -9.17
N ASN A 162 -2.01 -16.98 -9.95
CA ASN A 162 -3.04 -16.70 -10.93
C ASN A 162 -4.42 -16.73 -10.27
N ILE A 163 -5.22 -15.74 -10.60
CA ILE A 163 -6.65 -15.67 -10.32
C ILE A 163 -7.40 -15.71 -11.66
N THR A 164 -8.70 -16.00 -11.60
CA THR A 164 -9.56 -15.87 -12.79
C THR A 164 -10.33 -14.58 -12.63
N ASP A 165 -10.04 -13.58 -13.47
CA ASP A 165 -10.74 -12.30 -13.48
C ASP A 165 -12.25 -12.54 -13.67
N PRO A 166 -13.08 -12.21 -12.67
CA PRO A 166 -14.52 -12.36 -12.72
C PRO A 166 -15.17 -11.66 -13.92
N VAL A 167 -14.64 -10.53 -14.41
CA VAL A 167 -15.27 -9.77 -15.51
C VAL A 167 -15.00 -10.38 -16.89
N SER A 168 -13.74 -10.72 -17.18
CA SER A 168 -13.33 -11.26 -18.48
C SER A 168 -13.34 -12.79 -18.55
N GLY A 169 -13.21 -13.47 -17.41
CA GLY A 169 -12.98 -14.92 -17.32
C GLY A 169 -11.57 -15.35 -17.70
N LEU A 170 -10.66 -14.41 -17.96
CA LEU A 170 -9.26 -14.68 -18.28
C LEU A 170 -8.45 -14.87 -16.99
N GLN A 171 -7.29 -15.52 -17.12
CA GLN A 171 -6.34 -15.57 -16.02
C GLN A 171 -5.70 -14.19 -15.82
N GLU A 172 -5.54 -13.77 -14.58
CA GLU A 172 -4.80 -12.58 -14.18
C GLU A 172 -3.80 -12.93 -13.09
N SER A 173 -2.70 -12.20 -13.01
CA SER A 173 -1.71 -12.34 -11.95
C SER A 173 -2.07 -11.44 -10.77
N ALA A 174 -2.42 -12.04 -9.63
CA ALA A 174 -2.47 -11.35 -8.36
C ALA A 174 -1.06 -11.26 -7.78
N ALA A 175 -0.61 -10.04 -7.47
CA ALA A 175 0.69 -9.81 -6.85
C ALA A 175 0.83 -10.57 -5.52
N GLY A 176 2.06 -10.93 -5.17
CA GLY A 176 2.42 -11.41 -3.83
C GLY A 176 2.33 -10.29 -2.79
N TYR A 177 2.94 -10.52 -1.62
CA TYR A 177 3.26 -9.44 -0.68
C TYR A 177 4.76 -9.39 -0.41
N LEU A 178 5.26 -8.20 -0.03
CA LEU A 178 6.56 -7.99 0.56
C LEU A 178 6.41 -7.10 1.78
N ASP A 179 6.60 -7.69 2.97
CA ASP A 179 6.39 -7.02 4.24
C ASP A 179 7.72 -6.89 4.97
N LEU A 180 8.10 -5.68 5.39
CA LEU A 180 9.26 -5.45 6.24
C LEU A 180 8.93 -5.94 7.65
N THR A 181 9.63 -6.95 8.16
CA THR A 181 9.35 -7.56 9.47
C THR A 181 10.36 -7.17 10.55
N GLN A 182 11.56 -6.75 10.15
CA GLN A 182 12.60 -6.37 11.11
C GLN A 182 13.58 -5.35 10.55
N ILE A 183 14.00 -4.42 11.42
CA ILE A 183 15.21 -3.61 11.23
C ILE A 183 16.13 -3.85 12.42
N ARG A 184 17.37 -4.29 12.15
CA ARG A 184 18.40 -4.48 13.17
C ARG A 184 19.66 -3.71 12.85
N GLU A 185 20.33 -3.22 13.88
CA GLU A 185 21.64 -2.58 13.75
C GLU A 185 22.76 -3.62 13.94
N GLN A 186 23.78 -3.53 13.09
CA GLN A 186 24.99 -4.33 13.18
C GLN A 186 26.21 -3.41 13.24
N GLY A 187 27.17 -3.77 14.09
CA GLY A 187 28.41 -3.04 14.27
C GLY A 187 29.43 -3.40 13.20
N THR A 188 30.65 -2.90 13.38
CA THR A 188 31.77 -3.23 12.50
C THR A 188 32.11 -4.72 12.57
N ASN A 189 32.65 -5.29 11.48
CA ASN A 189 33.07 -6.69 11.38
C ASN A 189 31.97 -7.72 11.71
N ASN A 190 30.74 -7.43 11.31
CA ASN A 190 29.57 -8.27 11.56
C ASN A 190 29.25 -8.52 13.04
N THR A 191 29.77 -7.70 13.96
CA THR A 191 29.47 -7.84 15.38
C THR A 191 28.02 -7.45 15.67
N THR A 192 27.29 -8.32 16.36
CA THR A 192 25.93 -8.02 16.83
C THR A 192 26.03 -6.94 17.90
N LEU A 193 25.35 -5.81 17.68
CA LEU A 193 25.19 -4.79 18.71
C LEU A 193 24.05 -5.21 19.63
N ASN A 194 24.15 -4.87 20.92
CA ASN A 194 22.97 -4.88 21.81
C ASN A 194 22.10 -3.64 21.55
N ALA A 195 21.80 -3.40 20.27
CA ALA A 195 21.02 -2.28 19.80
C ALA A 195 19.53 -2.67 19.76
N PRO A 196 18.63 -1.70 19.95
CA PRO A 196 17.21 -1.88 19.76
C PRO A 196 16.90 -2.49 18.38
N VAL A 197 16.02 -3.48 18.36
CA VAL A 197 15.52 -4.11 17.13
C VAL A 197 14.11 -3.63 16.90
N VAL A 198 13.84 -3.12 15.69
CA VAL A 198 12.48 -2.82 15.26
C VAL A 198 11.85 -4.12 14.77
N THR A 199 10.67 -4.47 15.26
CA THR A 199 9.89 -5.60 14.76
C THR A 199 8.51 -5.13 14.31
N ILE A 200 8.06 -5.70 13.19
CA ILE A 200 6.79 -5.35 12.57
C ILE A 200 6.10 -6.66 12.20
N SER A 201 4.82 -6.79 12.56
CA SER A 201 3.98 -7.91 12.13
C SER A 201 2.76 -7.38 11.39
N TYR A 202 2.20 -8.23 10.53
CA TYR A 202 1.11 -7.87 9.66
C TYR A 202 -0.01 -8.89 9.77
N GLN A 203 -1.24 -8.40 9.64
CA GLN A 203 -2.42 -9.21 9.43
C GLN A 203 -2.92 -9.07 8.00
N THR A 204 -3.62 -10.09 7.52
CA THR A 204 -4.33 -10.01 6.26
C THR A 204 -5.69 -9.37 6.50
N GLY A 205 -6.09 -8.46 5.61
CA GLY A 205 -7.47 -8.01 5.49
C GLY A 205 -7.95 -8.27 4.07
N THR A 206 -9.22 -8.61 3.91
CA THR A 206 -9.83 -8.80 2.58
C THR A 206 -10.85 -7.70 2.40
N GLN A 207 -10.73 -6.97 1.30
CA GLN A 207 -11.76 -6.06 0.84
C GLN A 207 -12.64 -6.80 -0.16
N HIS A 208 -13.94 -6.56 -0.12
CA HIS A 208 -14.91 -7.19 -1.00
C HIS A 208 -15.50 -6.18 -1.98
N TYR A 209 -15.86 -6.68 -3.16
CA TYR A 209 -16.72 -5.99 -4.12
C TYR A 209 -17.82 -6.95 -4.54
N GLU A 210 -19.02 -6.43 -4.68
CA GLU A 210 -20.14 -7.14 -5.25
C GLU A 210 -20.92 -6.22 -6.19
N ASP A 211 -21.59 -6.81 -7.17
CA ASP A 211 -22.44 -6.08 -8.10
C ASP A 211 -23.59 -7.00 -8.53
N LEU A 212 -24.78 -6.65 -8.04
CA LEU A 212 -26.02 -7.40 -8.21
C LEU A 212 -26.63 -7.25 -9.61
N GLN A 213 -26.17 -6.28 -10.39
CA GLN A 213 -26.62 -6.06 -11.77
C GLN A 213 -25.81 -6.87 -12.78
N GLN A 214 -24.56 -7.21 -12.44
CA GLN A 214 -23.64 -7.92 -13.32
C GLN A 214 -23.44 -9.38 -12.91
N ARG A 215 -22.81 -10.13 -13.81
CA ARG A 215 -22.48 -11.54 -13.62
C ARG A 215 -21.02 -11.80 -14.00
N PRO A 216 -20.34 -12.70 -13.28
CA PRO A 216 -19.00 -13.07 -13.67
C PRO A 216 -19.01 -13.90 -14.96
N LYS A 217 -17.86 -14.00 -15.62
CA LYS A 217 -17.61 -14.86 -16.77
C LYS A 217 -16.65 -15.99 -16.40
N PRO A 218 -17.02 -17.25 -16.64
CA PRO A 218 -18.39 -17.74 -16.85
C PRO A 218 -19.29 -17.41 -15.63
N THR A 219 -20.62 -17.50 -15.77
CA THR A 219 -21.57 -17.24 -14.67
C THR A 219 -21.43 -18.18 -13.47
N THR A 220 -20.66 -19.25 -13.63
CA THR A 220 -20.27 -20.20 -12.59
C THR A 220 -18.98 -19.83 -11.87
N ASN A 221 -18.25 -18.82 -12.32
CA ASN A 221 -17.06 -18.29 -11.65
C ASN A 221 -17.49 -17.48 -10.43
N CYS A 222 -17.84 -18.18 -9.35
CA CYS A 222 -18.34 -17.57 -8.12
C CYS A 222 -17.28 -17.42 -7.05
N GLY A 223 -16.00 -17.54 -7.41
CA GLY A 223 -14.90 -17.31 -6.49
C GLY A 223 -15.03 -18.05 -5.17
N PHE A 224 -14.93 -17.26 -4.10
CA PHE A 224 -15.02 -17.72 -2.73
C PHE A 224 -16.47 -17.87 -2.27
N GLY A 225 -16.66 -18.55 -1.14
CA GLY A 225 -17.99 -18.92 -0.65
C GLY A 225 -18.93 -17.74 -0.33
N TRP A 226 -18.39 -16.53 -0.16
CA TRP A 226 -19.12 -15.33 0.21
C TRP A 226 -19.85 -14.65 -0.95
N ALA A 227 -19.41 -14.85 -2.20
CA ALA A 227 -20.05 -14.20 -3.34
C ALA A 227 -21.53 -14.59 -3.41
N ARG A 228 -22.42 -13.60 -3.40
CA ARG A 228 -23.86 -13.81 -3.36
C ARG A 228 -24.35 -14.59 -4.58
N ARG A 229 -25.30 -15.51 -4.35
CA ARG A 229 -25.83 -16.44 -5.35
C ARG A 229 -27.32 -16.30 -5.53
N ASP A 230 -27.77 -16.65 -6.72
CA ASP A 230 -29.17 -16.83 -7.04
C ASP A 230 -29.38 -18.13 -7.84
N GLY A 231 -30.61 -18.36 -8.32
CA GLY A 231 -30.95 -19.57 -9.08
C GLY A 231 -30.24 -19.69 -10.44
N THR A 232 -29.48 -18.69 -10.88
CA THR A 232 -28.79 -18.65 -12.19
C THR A 232 -27.27 -18.61 -12.09
N GLY A 233 -26.71 -18.41 -10.89
CA GLY A 233 -25.27 -18.37 -10.64
C GLY A 233 -24.94 -17.50 -9.43
N CYS A 234 -23.86 -16.75 -9.54
CA CYS A 234 -23.47 -15.69 -8.61
C CYS A 234 -23.57 -14.33 -9.27
N PHE A 235 -23.65 -13.30 -8.44
CA PHE A 235 -23.45 -11.92 -8.85
C PHE A 235 -21.98 -11.65 -9.13
N LEU A 236 -21.68 -10.56 -9.85
CA LEU A 236 -20.30 -10.17 -10.08
C LEU A 236 -19.67 -9.86 -8.72
N TRP A 237 -18.42 -10.29 -8.57
CA TRP A 237 -17.71 -10.19 -7.31
C TRP A 237 -16.24 -9.91 -7.58
N SER A 238 -15.56 -9.34 -6.60
CA SER A 238 -14.10 -9.30 -6.55
C SER A 238 -13.64 -9.25 -5.10
N GLN A 239 -12.36 -9.50 -4.87
CA GLN A 239 -11.76 -9.23 -3.58
C GLN A 239 -10.35 -8.70 -3.73
N SER A 240 -9.86 -8.05 -2.69
CA SER A 240 -8.44 -7.77 -2.60
C SER A 240 -7.66 -9.06 -2.34
N TYR A 241 -6.44 -9.11 -2.87
CA TYR A 241 -5.56 -10.25 -2.74
C TYR A 241 -4.26 -9.81 -2.09
N ASN A 242 -3.77 -10.59 -1.12
CA ASN A 242 -2.54 -10.32 -0.39
C ASN A 242 -2.46 -8.91 0.22
N SER A 243 -3.59 -8.32 0.65
CA SER A 243 -3.56 -7.03 1.35
C SER A 243 -3.06 -7.24 2.79
N ARG A 244 -1.96 -6.57 3.12
CA ARG A 244 -1.24 -6.70 4.39
C ARG A 244 -1.29 -5.39 5.15
N TYR A 245 -1.66 -5.46 6.42
CA TYR A 245 -1.83 -4.30 7.29
C TYR A 245 -1.00 -4.51 8.55
N ILE A 246 -0.25 -3.48 8.97
CA ILE A 246 0.57 -3.56 10.18
C ILE A 246 -0.35 -3.87 11.36
N GLN A 247 -0.11 -5.00 12.01
CA GLN A 247 -0.83 -5.43 13.21
C GLN A 247 -0.08 -5.01 14.47
N THR A 248 1.24 -5.17 14.48
CA THR A 248 2.09 -4.72 15.59
C THR A 248 3.34 -4.01 15.11
N TYR A 249 3.77 -3.01 15.85
CA TYR A 249 5.02 -2.31 15.63
C TYR A 249 5.74 -2.12 16.97
N ASP A 250 6.98 -2.58 17.08
CA ASP A 250 7.84 -2.37 18.24
C ASP A 250 9.16 -1.78 17.78
N ASN A 251 9.62 -0.69 18.40
CA ASN A 251 10.88 -0.06 18.01
C ASN A 251 12.10 -0.54 18.82
N GLY A 252 11.90 -1.47 19.76
CA GLY A 252 12.92 -1.97 20.68
C GLY A 252 13.42 -0.93 21.69
N ARG A 253 12.83 0.27 21.72
CA ARG A 253 13.19 1.43 22.56
C ARG A 253 12.07 1.81 23.52
N GLY A 254 11.15 0.88 23.78
CA GLY A 254 10.05 1.06 24.72
C GLY A 254 8.78 1.64 24.11
N TRP A 255 8.69 1.79 22.78
CA TRP A 255 7.44 1.99 22.06
C TRP A 255 6.97 0.65 21.49
N HIS A 256 5.76 0.24 21.88
CA HIS A 256 5.09 -0.94 21.37
C HIS A 256 3.66 -0.58 20.97
N GLU A 257 3.25 -0.93 19.77
CA GLU A 257 1.96 -0.55 19.20
C GLU A 257 1.24 -1.76 18.63
N THR A 258 -0.07 -1.80 18.84
CA THR A 258 -0.99 -2.77 18.25
C THR A 258 -2.12 -2.03 17.55
N ILE A 259 -2.45 -2.45 16.34
CA ILE A 259 -3.46 -1.83 15.49
C ILE A 259 -4.49 -2.91 15.15
N SER A 260 -5.77 -2.64 15.43
CA SER A 260 -6.88 -3.42 14.92
C SER A 260 -7.44 -2.77 13.66
N TRP A 261 -7.79 -3.62 12.71
CA TRP A 261 -8.40 -3.23 11.46
C TRP A 261 -9.72 -3.96 11.31
N GLY A 262 -10.68 -3.30 10.68
CA GLY A 262 -11.97 -3.87 10.28
C GLY A 262 -12.29 -3.49 8.84
N GLU A 263 -13.18 -4.23 8.20
CA GLU A 263 -13.67 -3.87 6.88
C GLU A 263 -14.85 -2.92 7.01
N ALA A 264 -14.61 -1.65 6.68
CA ALA A 264 -15.67 -0.69 6.48
C ALA A 264 -16.46 -1.05 5.22
N ARG A 265 -17.74 -1.37 5.40
CA ARG A 265 -18.72 -1.68 4.36
C ARG A 265 -19.48 -0.42 3.96
N SER A 266 -19.96 -0.35 2.73
CA SER A 266 -20.74 0.83 2.25
C SER A 266 -22.21 0.78 2.66
N ASN A 267 -22.70 -0.36 3.15
CA ASN A 267 -24.08 -0.60 3.60
C ASN A 267 -25.11 -0.04 2.60
N VAL A 268 -24.90 -0.18 1.29
CA VAL A 268 -25.64 0.52 0.23
C VAL A 268 -27.16 0.41 0.42
N HIS A 269 -27.64 -0.81 0.69
CA HIS A 269 -29.07 -1.09 0.90
C HIS A 269 -29.54 -0.97 2.35
N GLY A 270 -28.63 -0.62 3.26
CA GLY A 270 -28.85 -0.50 4.69
C GLY A 270 -28.47 -1.74 5.47
N VAL A 271 -29.05 -1.87 6.66
CA VAL A 271 -28.71 -2.91 7.64
C VAL A 271 -29.98 -3.40 8.33
N ASP A 272 -30.06 -4.69 8.63
CA ASP A 272 -31.22 -5.28 9.31
C ASP A 272 -31.32 -4.84 10.78
N THR A 273 -30.17 -4.74 11.46
CA THR A 273 -30.06 -4.33 12.86
C THR A 273 -28.81 -3.47 13.04
N GLY A 274 -28.87 -2.46 13.90
CA GLY A 274 -27.74 -1.57 14.20
C GLY A 274 -27.85 -0.20 13.51
N ALA A 275 -26.76 0.57 13.58
CA ALA A 275 -26.69 1.90 13.00
C ALA A 275 -26.30 1.78 11.52
N VAL A 276 -27.17 2.28 10.64
CA VAL A 276 -26.99 2.12 9.19
C VAL A 276 -25.77 2.87 8.64
N ASN A 277 -25.37 3.95 9.31
CA ASN A 277 -24.21 4.75 8.96
C ASN A 277 -22.92 4.28 9.65
N ASP A 278 -22.97 3.22 10.45
CA ASP A 278 -21.79 2.57 11.03
C ASP A 278 -21.21 1.58 10.02
N VAL A 279 -20.01 1.86 9.55
CA VAL A 279 -19.33 1.10 8.50
C VAL A 279 -19.01 -0.34 8.89
N PHE A 280 -18.93 -0.66 10.19
CA PHE A 280 -18.58 -2.01 10.64
C PHE A 280 -19.80 -2.89 10.90
N ASN A 281 -21.01 -2.37 10.70
CA ASN A 281 -22.22 -3.09 11.10
C ASN A 281 -22.49 -4.34 10.22
N CYS A 282 -22.00 -4.36 8.99
CA CYS A 282 -22.06 -5.52 8.09
C CYS A 282 -20.71 -6.26 7.92
N ASP A 283 -19.66 -5.84 8.63
CA ASP A 283 -18.36 -6.54 8.63
C ASP A 283 -18.53 -7.97 9.22
N GLY A 284 -18.08 -8.99 8.49
CA GLY A 284 -18.24 -10.40 8.87
C GLY A 284 -19.61 -11.02 8.58
N HIS A 285 -20.48 -10.29 7.86
CA HIS A 285 -21.82 -10.73 7.47
C HIS A 285 -21.98 -10.98 5.97
N GLU A 286 -20.88 -11.17 5.23
CA GLU A 286 -20.84 -11.28 3.77
C GLU A 286 -21.63 -12.50 3.24
N LEU A 287 -21.73 -13.55 4.06
CA LEU A 287 -22.48 -14.77 3.74
C LEU A 287 -23.98 -14.69 4.04
N SER A 288 -24.43 -13.59 4.63
CA SER A 288 -25.83 -13.45 5.02
C SER A 288 -26.73 -13.31 3.79
N SER A 289 -28.00 -13.71 3.90
CA SER A 289 -28.98 -13.54 2.83
C SER A 289 -29.79 -12.25 2.97
N ASN A 290 -29.36 -11.35 3.85
CA ASN A 290 -30.06 -10.11 4.18
C ASN A 290 -29.32 -8.88 3.60
N LEU A 291 -29.67 -7.68 4.06
CA LEU A 291 -29.06 -6.43 3.59
C LEU A 291 -27.53 -6.38 3.77
N CYS A 292 -26.97 -7.09 4.75
CA CYS A 292 -25.52 -7.13 4.93
C CYS A 292 -24.80 -8.06 3.95
N GLY A 293 -25.50 -8.99 3.31
CA GLY A 293 -24.96 -9.80 2.21
C GLY A 293 -25.09 -9.11 0.85
N GLU A 294 -25.48 -7.84 0.86
CA GLU A 294 -25.52 -6.91 -0.27
C GLU A 294 -25.00 -5.53 0.17
N ALA A 295 -24.13 -5.52 1.19
CA ALA A 295 -23.65 -4.28 1.80
C ALA A 295 -22.82 -3.44 0.84
N ASP A 296 -22.09 -4.06 -0.09
CA ASP A 296 -21.18 -3.37 -1.02
C ASP A 296 -21.66 -3.47 -2.47
N ASP A 297 -22.97 -3.51 -2.73
CA ASP A 297 -23.51 -3.53 -4.09
C ASP A 297 -23.00 -2.33 -4.91
N GLU A 298 -22.26 -2.65 -5.98
CA GLU A 298 -21.55 -1.75 -6.88
C GLU A 298 -20.53 -0.86 -6.16
N ALA A 299 -19.97 -1.34 -5.04
CA ALA A 299 -18.98 -0.63 -4.24
C ALA A 299 -17.89 -1.58 -3.72
N TRP A 300 -16.76 -1.00 -3.34
CA TRP A 300 -15.68 -1.74 -2.66
C TRP A 300 -15.71 -1.47 -1.16
N GLY A 301 -15.73 -2.53 -0.35
CA GLY A 301 -15.37 -2.46 1.06
C GLY A 301 -13.92 -1.98 1.27
N ARG A 302 -13.65 -1.41 2.45
CA ARG A 302 -12.34 -0.81 2.77
C ARG A 302 -11.83 -1.23 4.14
N ILE A 303 -10.63 -1.82 4.20
CA ILE A 303 -9.97 -2.07 5.47
C ILE A 303 -9.50 -0.74 6.06
N VAL A 304 -9.97 -0.44 7.26
CA VAL A 304 -9.65 0.79 8.00
C VAL A 304 -9.24 0.48 9.43
N VAL A 305 -8.47 1.38 10.04
CA VAL A 305 -8.05 1.25 11.44
C VAL A 305 -9.27 1.42 12.33
N GLY A 306 -9.62 0.44 13.15
CA GLY A 306 -10.68 0.57 14.15
C GLY A 306 -10.15 1.05 15.50
N GLN A 307 -8.99 0.54 15.92
CA GLN A 307 -8.35 0.93 17.16
C GLN A 307 -6.84 0.84 17.04
N ARG A 308 -6.17 1.73 17.75
CA ARG A 308 -4.72 1.72 17.92
C ARG A 308 -4.40 1.82 19.40
N THR A 309 -3.53 0.97 19.88
CA THR A 309 -3.03 1.04 21.26
C THR A 309 -1.51 1.10 21.23
N ALA A 310 -0.94 2.13 21.83
CA ALA A 310 0.50 2.27 22.00
C ALA A 310 0.85 2.23 23.49
N VAL A 311 1.90 1.49 23.83
CA VAL A 311 2.52 1.45 25.14
C VAL A 311 3.89 2.11 25.01
N THR A 312 4.10 3.18 25.76
CA THR A 312 5.38 3.88 25.84
C THR A 312 5.83 3.96 27.29
N ASN A 313 7.00 3.38 27.60
CA ASN A 313 7.54 3.39 28.96
C ASN A 313 6.54 2.93 30.04
N GLY A 314 5.70 1.95 29.73
CA GLY A 314 4.68 1.42 30.63
C GLY A 314 3.37 2.21 30.70
N VAL A 315 3.24 3.31 29.95
CA VAL A 315 2.00 4.08 29.83
C VAL A 315 1.26 3.66 28.56
N THR A 316 0.00 3.24 28.70
CA THR A 316 -0.87 2.86 27.58
C THR A 316 -1.67 4.07 27.09
N SER A 317 -1.69 4.28 25.78
CA SER A 317 -2.52 5.25 25.08
C SER A 317 -3.35 4.52 24.03
N THR A 318 -4.66 4.78 24.00
CA THR A 318 -5.58 4.13 23.07
C THR A 318 -6.29 5.20 22.24
N TRP A 319 -6.30 5.00 20.93
CA TRP A 319 -7.10 5.75 19.98
C TRP A 319 -8.16 4.82 19.41
N THR A 320 -9.40 5.30 19.35
CA THR A 320 -10.50 4.58 18.70
C THR A 320 -10.98 5.41 17.52
N TYR A 321 -11.21 4.73 16.40
CA TYR A 321 -11.57 5.36 15.14
C TYR A 321 -12.97 4.91 14.75
N HIS A 322 -13.83 5.88 14.47
CA HIS A 322 -15.16 5.66 13.93
C HIS A 322 -15.26 6.34 12.58
N TYR A 323 -15.85 5.64 11.61
CA TYR A 323 -16.09 6.17 10.28
C TYR A 323 -17.58 6.12 10.02
N TYR A 324 -18.09 7.17 9.40
CA TYR A 324 -19.52 7.31 9.17
C TYR A 324 -19.79 7.49 7.68
N LEU A 325 -20.73 6.69 7.20
CA LEU A 325 -21.29 6.84 5.86
C LEU A 325 -22.22 8.05 5.81
N ARG A 326 -22.37 8.62 4.61
CA ARG A 326 -23.33 9.68 4.39
C ARG A 326 -24.74 9.12 4.53
N THR A 327 -25.59 9.85 5.22
CA THR A 327 -27.03 9.55 5.33
C THR A 327 -27.83 10.45 4.41
N ASN A 328 -28.98 9.96 3.92
CA ASN A 328 -29.87 10.70 3.00
C ASN A 328 -29.15 11.13 1.72
N TRP A 329 -28.59 10.17 0.99
CA TRP A 329 -27.98 10.41 -0.32
C TRP A 329 -28.96 11.19 -1.22
N PRO A 330 -28.63 12.40 -1.71
CA PRO A 330 -29.61 13.25 -2.41
C PRO A 330 -30.12 12.71 -3.74
N ALA A 331 -29.37 11.81 -4.38
CA ALA A 331 -29.72 11.16 -5.64
C ALA A 331 -29.26 9.70 -5.56
N PRO A 332 -29.94 8.85 -4.76
CA PRO A 332 -29.53 7.48 -4.62
C PRO A 332 -29.72 6.77 -5.96
N PRO A 333 -28.78 5.92 -6.36
CA PRO A 333 -28.81 5.27 -7.66
C PRO A 333 -29.93 4.23 -7.81
N CYS A 334 -30.39 3.66 -6.69
CA CYS A 334 -31.49 2.70 -6.65
C CYS A 334 -32.54 3.06 -5.59
N ALA A 335 -33.77 2.53 -5.74
CA ALA A 335 -34.90 2.89 -4.88
C ALA A 335 -34.73 2.47 -3.40
N ASN A 336 -33.88 1.47 -3.13
CA ASN A 336 -33.53 1.00 -1.79
C ASN A 336 -32.07 1.31 -1.43
N CYS A 337 -31.37 2.16 -2.19
CA CYS A 337 -30.03 2.62 -1.86
C CYS A 337 -30.18 3.76 -0.85
N LEU A 338 -29.98 3.47 0.44
CA LEU A 338 -30.28 4.40 1.54
C LEU A 338 -29.01 5.05 2.11
N GLN A 339 -27.87 4.41 1.89
CA GLN A 339 -26.55 4.84 2.31
C GLN A 339 -25.60 4.69 1.14
N GLY A 340 -24.51 5.40 1.24
CA GLY A 340 -23.46 5.38 0.25
C GLY A 340 -22.45 6.40 0.67
N ASP A 341 -21.21 6.02 0.60
CA ASP A 341 -20.17 6.95 0.31
C ASP A 341 -20.25 7.27 -1.22
N THR A 342 -19.42 8.18 -1.72
CA THR A 342 -19.44 8.60 -3.13
C THR A 342 -18.66 7.64 -4.07
N TRP A 343 -18.54 6.34 -3.75
CA TRP A 343 -17.68 5.35 -4.46
C TRP A 343 -18.24 4.82 -5.79
N ALA A 344 -19.48 5.15 -6.16
CA ALA A 344 -20.11 4.55 -7.32
C ALA A 344 -20.87 5.56 -8.19
N HIS A 345 -20.83 5.37 -9.51
CA HIS A 345 -21.76 5.99 -10.44
C HIS A 345 -22.56 4.89 -11.15
N GLN A 346 -23.46 4.25 -10.39
CA GLN A 346 -24.32 3.12 -10.80
C GLN A 346 -25.18 3.34 -12.08
N ASN A 347 -25.20 4.54 -12.68
CA ASN A 347 -26.07 4.89 -13.81
C ASN A 347 -25.37 4.88 -15.18
N ASP A 348 -24.09 4.56 -15.28
CA ASP A 348 -23.38 4.50 -16.58
C ASP A 348 -23.25 3.09 -17.16
N GLY A 349 -23.48 2.05 -16.34
CA GLY A 349 -23.53 0.65 -16.78
C GLY A 349 -22.21 0.13 -17.31
N ASP A 350 -21.09 0.72 -16.89
CA ASP A 350 -19.76 0.25 -17.23
C ASP A 350 -19.13 -0.55 -16.07
N PHE A 351 -17.89 -0.99 -16.25
CA PHE A 351 -17.12 -1.69 -15.21
C PHE A 351 -16.20 -0.73 -14.46
N ALA A 352 -16.41 0.59 -14.56
CA ALA A 352 -15.51 1.57 -13.96
C ALA A 352 -15.48 1.35 -12.45
N ASP A 353 -16.63 1.20 -11.78
CA ASP A 353 -16.71 0.95 -10.33
C ASP A 353 -16.00 -0.35 -9.90
N TYR A 354 -16.02 -1.39 -10.73
CA TYR A 354 -15.25 -2.62 -10.53
C TYR A 354 -13.73 -2.37 -10.54
N TYR A 355 -13.24 -1.54 -11.47
CA TYR A 355 -11.82 -1.21 -11.63
C TYR A 355 -11.40 0.10 -10.92
N ASN A 356 -12.32 0.81 -10.27
CA ASN A 356 -12.10 2.18 -9.79
C ASN A 356 -11.12 2.18 -8.61
N ALA A 357 -9.98 2.81 -8.82
CA ALA A 357 -8.95 3.03 -7.81
C ALA A 357 -9.12 4.38 -7.09
N THR A 358 -10.11 5.19 -7.47
CA THR A 358 -10.27 6.53 -6.93
C THR A 358 -10.99 6.48 -5.58
N ILE A 359 -10.23 6.74 -4.52
CA ILE A 359 -10.73 6.85 -3.15
C ILE A 359 -11.66 8.07 -3.09
N THR A 360 -12.96 7.84 -2.95
CA THR A 360 -13.82 8.87 -2.32
C THR A 360 -13.98 8.54 -0.82
N GLY A 361 -14.48 9.45 0.00
CA GLY A 361 -14.29 9.35 1.47
C GLY A 361 -15.55 8.91 2.21
N PHE A 362 -15.36 8.52 3.47
CA PHE A 362 -16.42 8.59 4.50
C PHE A 362 -17.01 10.00 4.57
N ASP A 363 -18.24 10.18 5.04
CA ASP A 363 -18.79 11.53 5.31
C ASP A 363 -18.03 12.20 6.46
N SER A 364 -17.69 11.41 7.47
CA SER A 364 -16.79 11.85 8.53
C SER A 364 -15.99 10.70 9.13
N ALA A 365 -14.84 11.05 9.69
CA ALA A 365 -14.05 10.19 10.57
C ALA A 365 -13.91 10.88 11.93
N GLN A 366 -14.10 10.12 13.00
CA GLN A 366 -13.92 10.56 14.37
C GLN A 366 -12.79 9.76 15.02
N VAL A 367 -11.90 10.47 15.70
CA VAL A 367 -10.83 9.88 16.49
C VAL A 367 -11.06 10.23 17.95
N ILE A 368 -11.30 9.21 18.78
CA ILE A 368 -11.31 9.34 20.22
C ILE A 368 -9.88 9.19 20.70
N ASN A 369 -9.31 10.26 21.25
CA ASN A 369 -7.95 10.31 21.77
C ASN A 369 -7.83 9.63 23.14
N PRO A 370 -6.60 9.31 23.60
CA PRO A 370 -6.37 8.68 24.91
C PRO A 370 -6.90 9.46 26.12
N ASP A 371 -7.09 10.78 25.98
CA ASP A 371 -7.67 11.66 26.98
C ASP A 371 -9.20 11.81 26.87
N ASN A 372 -9.84 11.02 26.00
CA ASN A 372 -11.24 11.07 25.61
C ASN A 372 -11.68 12.35 24.89
N THR A 373 -10.74 13.18 24.42
CA THR A 373 -11.09 14.22 23.44
C THR A 373 -11.43 13.58 22.10
N ILE A 374 -12.26 14.26 21.31
CA ILE A 374 -12.71 13.75 20.01
C ILE A 374 -12.28 14.74 18.93
N ASP A 375 -11.48 14.25 17.99
CA ASP A 375 -11.17 14.95 16.76
C ASP A 375 -12.13 14.48 15.67
N ILE A 376 -12.80 15.42 15.00
CA ILE A 376 -13.76 15.12 13.93
C ILE A 376 -13.24 15.72 12.62
N ALA A 377 -13.01 14.86 11.64
CA ALA A 377 -12.75 15.25 10.27
C ALA A 377 -14.01 15.02 9.43
N VAL A 378 -14.63 16.09 8.96
CA VAL A 378 -15.69 16.03 7.95
C VAL A 378 -15.02 16.05 6.59
N LEU A 379 -15.31 15.04 5.77
CA LEU A 379 -14.74 14.94 4.43
C LEU A 379 -15.82 15.37 3.45
N ALA A 380 -15.42 16.11 2.42
CA ALA A 380 -16.32 16.41 1.31
C ALA A 380 -16.49 15.12 0.49
N SER A 381 -17.47 14.30 0.85
CA SER A 381 -17.96 13.22 -0.01
C SER A 381 -18.71 13.88 -1.18
N SER A 382 -18.00 14.20 -2.26
CA SER A 382 -18.61 14.66 -3.50
C SER A 382 -18.71 13.50 -4.48
N ASP A 383 -19.85 13.40 -5.17
CA ASP A 383 -20.01 12.51 -6.31
C ASP A 383 -18.91 12.86 -7.33
N GLY A 384 -17.86 12.04 -7.39
CA GLY A 384 -16.84 12.17 -8.41
C GLY A 384 -17.48 11.82 -9.74
N TRP A 385 -17.38 12.71 -10.73
CA TRP A 385 -17.68 12.34 -12.11
C TRP A 385 -16.47 11.57 -12.64
N GLY A 386 -16.67 10.30 -12.99
CA GLY A 386 -15.79 9.53 -13.88
C GLY A 386 -15.97 9.96 -15.32
#